data_AF-A0A2H9NS71-F1
#
_entry.id   AF-A0A2H9NS71-F1
#
_cell.length_a   1.000
_cell.length_b   1.000
_cell.length_c   1.000
_cell.angle_alpha   90.00
_cell.angle_beta   90.00
_cell.angle_gamma   90.00
#
_symmetry.space_group_name_H-M   'P 1'
#
loop_
_entity.id
_entity.type
_entity.pdbx_description
1 polymer ?
#
loop_
_entity_poly.entity_id
_entity_poly.type
_entity_poly.pdbx_seq_one_letter_code
_entity_poly.pdbx_strand_id
1 'polypeptide(L)'
;MPKEKKRGGLLTAWLILMIIANSFTTLTYLFLNSLIIAAFPNVPSSIFYIYGALELANVIFAIFLFKWKKWAFFAFCTSAVIIFIMNVSIGLSIFTALFGLIGIVILYLILKPKWNLLE
;
A
#
# COMPACT_ATOMS: atom_id res chain seq x y z
N MET A 1 -33.25 -1.64 -12.71
CA MET A 1 -31.97 -1.91 -13.42
C MET A 1 -30.86 -1.98 -12.40
N PRO A 2 -30.00 -3.01 -12.41
CA PRO A 2 -28.82 -3.02 -11.55
C PRO A 2 -27.97 -1.79 -11.88
N LYS A 3 -27.58 -0.99 -10.88
CA LYS A 3 -26.67 0.15 -11.08
C LYS A 3 -25.37 -0.39 -11.67
N GLU A 4 -25.11 -0.15 -12.95
CA GLU A 4 -23.82 -0.48 -13.56
C GLU A 4 -22.70 0.11 -12.71
N LYS A 5 -21.76 -0.74 -12.28
CA LYS A 5 -20.59 -0.30 -11.51
C LYS A 5 -19.65 0.49 -12.44
N LYS A 6 -19.93 1.77 -12.65
CA LYS A 6 -19.05 2.65 -13.42
C LYS A 6 -17.83 3.03 -12.58
N ARG A 7 -16.66 2.49 -12.97
CA ARG A 7 -15.38 2.90 -12.39
C ARG A 7 -14.97 4.22 -13.02
N GLY A 8 -14.84 5.25 -12.20
CA GLY A 8 -14.33 6.55 -12.65
C GLY A 8 -12.84 6.49 -12.95
N GLY A 9 -12.38 7.22 -13.97
CA GLY A 9 -10.98 7.21 -14.43
C GLY A 9 -9.96 7.52 -13.32
N LEU A 10 -10.31 8.41 -12.38
CA LEU A 10 -9.46 8.73 -11.22
C LEU A 10 -9.18 7.51 -10.33
N LEU A 11 -10.19 6.67 -10.07
CA LEU A 11 -10.00 5.45 -9.26
C LEU A 11 -9.12 4.44 -9.99
N THR A 12 -9.33 4.28 -11.30
CA THR A 12 -8.49 3.40 -12.13
C THR A 12 -7.03 3.88 -12.12
N ALA A 13 -6.80 5.16 -12.38
CA ALA A 13 -5.45 5.74 -12.40
C ALA A 13 -4.75 5.59 -11.04
N TRP A 14 -5.47 5.85 -9.94
CA TRP A 14 -4.93 5.71 -8.60
C TRP A 14 -4.56 4.27 -8.26
N LEU A 15 -5.41 3.30 -8.60
CA LEU A 15 -5.11 1.88 -8.36
C LEU A 15 -3.95 1.38 -9.24
N ILE A 16 -3.83 1.85 -10.49
CA ILE A 16 -2.67 1.55 -11.34
C ILE A 16 -1.39 2.11 -10.70
N LEU A 17 -1.42 3.36 -10.26
CA LEU A 17 -0.29 3.99 -9.57
C LEU A 17 0.11 3.20 -8.33
N MET A 18 -0.87 2.76 -7.52
CA MET A 18 -0.60 1.90 -6.36
C MET A 18 0.04 0.57 -6.76
N ILE A 19 -0.45 -0.11 -7.80
CA ILE A 19 0.16 -1.35 -8.29
C ILE A 19 1.62 -1.11 -8.70
N ILE A 20 1.89 -0.06 -9.48
CA ILE A 20 3.24 0.26 -9.94
C ILE A 20 4.16 0.57 -8.75
N ALA A 21 3.73 1.44 -7.85
CA ALA A 21 4.51 1.85 -6.68
C ALA A 21 4.82 0.65 -5.78
N ASN A 22 3.82 -0.13 -5.38
CA ASN A 22 4.02 -1.29 -4.50
C ASN A 22 4.84 -2.39 -5.20
N SER A 23 4.70 -2.58 -6.51
CA SER A 23 5.53 -3.54 -7.27
C SER A 23 7.00 -3.09 -7.31
N PHE A 24 7.25 -1.80 -7.52
CA PHE A 24 8.59 -1.24 -7.49
C PHE A 24 9.20 -1.39 -6.09
N THR A 25 8.46 -1.05 -5.04
CA THR A 25 8.89 -1.21 -3.65
C THR A 25 9.15 -2.68 -3.28
N THR A 26 8.33 -3.60 -3.78
CA THR A 26 8.54 -5.05 -3.63
C THR A 26 9.87 -5.47 -4.28
N LEU A 27 10.12 -5.00 -5.51
CA LEU A 27 11.35 -5.32 -6.23
C LEU A 27 12.58 -4.82 -5.46
N THR A 28 12.53 -3.59 -4.96
CA THR A 28 13.66 -2.98 -4.26
C THR A 28 13.96 -3.68 -2.93
N TYR A 29 12.95 -3.99 -2.12
CA TYR A 29 13.16 -4.63 -0.82
C TYR A 29 13.44 -6.14 -0.89
N LEU A 30 12.92 -6.87 -1.89
CA LEU A 30 13.17 -8.31 -2.01
C LEU A 30 14.44 -8.65 -2.79
N PHE A 31 14.72 -7.89 -3.87
CA PHE A 31 15.77 -8.27 -4.82
C PHE A 31 16.93 -7.27 -4.90
N LEU A 32 16.69 -5.99 -4.59
CA LEU A 32 17.71 -4.92 -4.69
C LEU A 32 18.03 -4.28 -3.32
N ASN A 33 17.93 -5.06 -2.25
CA ASN A 33 18.00 -4.53 -0.89
C ASN A 33 19.41 -4.18 -0.42
N SER A 34 20.45 -4.55 -1.16
CA SER A 34 21.86 -4.30 -0.79
C SER A 34 22.15 -2.80 -0.59
N LEU A 35 21.62 -1.94 -1.46
CA LEU A 35 21.75 -0.48 -1.34
C LEU A 35 21.01 0.06 -0.10
N ILE A 36 19.86 -0.55 0.24
CA ILE A 36 19.03 -0.14 1.37
C ILE A 36 19.69 -0.56 2.69
N ILE A 37 20.21 -1.79 2.75
CA ILE A 37 20.95 -2.30 3.91
C ILE A 37 22.18 -1.43 4.18
N ALA A 38 22.90 -1.01 3.12
CA ALA A 38 24.04 -0.10 3.25
C ALA A 38 23.64 1.29 3.80
N ALA A 39 22.45 1.79 3.47
CA ALA A 39 21.93 3.04 3.99
C ALA A 39 21.41 2.94 5.44
N PHE A 40 21.02 1.73 5.88
CA PHE A 40 20.48 1.45 7.21
C PHE A 40 21.22 0.29 7.90
N PRO A 41 22.51 0.43 8.19
CA PRO A 41 23.35 -0.69 8.67
C PRO A 41 22.94 -1.23 10.05
N ASN A 42 22.21 -0.43 10.84
CA ASN A 42 21.74 -0.81 12.18
C ASN A 42 20.38 -1.53 12.16
N VAL A 43 19.73 -1.64 11.00
CA VAL A 43 18.42 -2.29 10.87
C VAL A 43 18.62 -3.75 10.44
N PRO A 44 18.01 -4.74 11.13
CA PRO A 44 18.08 -6.13 10.71
C PRO A 44 17.57 -6.33 9.28
N SER A 45 18.32 -7.08 8.47
CA SER A 45 17.96 -7.31 7.06
C SER A 45 16.60 -8.00 6.88
N SER A 46 16.17 -8.79 7.86
CA SER A 46 14.84 -9.42 7.92
C SER A 46 13.68 -8.42 7.79
N ILE A 47 13.84 -7.20 8.32
CA ILE A 47 12.82 -6.15 8.23
C ILE A 47 12.52 -5.77 6.78
N PHE A 48 13.54 -5.72 5.92
CA PHE A 48 13.34 -5.39 4.49
C PHE A 48 12.57 -6.49 3.76
N TYR A 49 12.82 -7.76 4.06
CA TYR A 49 12.02 -8.84 3.49
C TYR A 49 10.54 -8.77 3.91
N ILE A 50 10.28 -8.38 5.16
CA ILE A 50 8.91 -8.15 5.65
C ILE A 50 8.25 -6.98 4.90
N TYR A 51 8.97 -5.86 4.68
CA TYR A 51 8.49 -4.76 3.86
C TYR A 51 8.13 -5.21 2.44
N GLY A 52 9.04 -5.93 1.78
CA GLY A 52 8.79 -6.45 0.43
C GLY A 52 7.58 -7.38 0.36
N ALA A 53 7.37 -8.24 1.37
CA ALA A 53 6.21 -9.12 1.44
C ALA A 53 4.90 -8.36 1.65
N LEU A 54 4.89 -7.33 2.51
CA LEU A 54 3.73 -6.47 2.74
C LEU A 54 3.34 -5.67 1.48
N GLU A 55 4.33 -5.14 0.77
CA GLU A 55 4.12 -4.41 -0.48
C GLU A 55 3.61 -5.33 -1.60
N LEU A 56 4.08 -6.58 -1.65
CA LEU A 56 3.52 -7.59 -2.55
C LEU A 56 2.06 -7.88 -2.23
N ALA A 57 1.71 -7.98 -0.95
CA ALA A 57 0.33 -8.14 -0.51
C ALA A 57 -0.52 -6.91 -0.89
N ASN A 58 0.02 -5.70 -0.81
CA ASN A 58 -0.66 -4.48 -1.25
C ASN A 58 -0.97 -4.49 -2.77
N VAL A 59 -0.08 -5.04 -3.61
CA VAL A 59 -0.41 -5.25 -5.04
C VAL A 59 -1.63 -6.14 -5.20
N ILE A 60 -1.71 -7.23 -4.44
CA ILE A 60 -2.87 -8.13 -4.43
C ILE A 60 -4.12 -7.39 -3.98
N PHE A 61 -4.04 -6.61 -2.89
CA PHE A 61 -5.16 -5.80 -2.40
C PHE A 61 -5.63 -4.78 -3.44
N ALA A 62 -4.72 -4.15 -4.19
CA ALA A 62 -5.08 -3.23 -5.27
C ALA A 62 -5.86 -3.95 -6.38
N ILE A 63 -5.44 -5.17 -6.75
CA ILE A 63 -6.16 -6.00 -7.73
C ILE A 63 -7.56 -6.40 -7.20
N PHE A 64 -7.70 -6.69 -5.91
CA PHE A 64 -9.02 -6.98 -5.33
C PHE A 64 -9.91 -5.74 -5.21
N LEU A 65 -9.34 -4.55 -5.03
CA LEU A 65 -10.07 -3.29 -5.19
C LEU A 65 -10.50 -3.05 -6.65
N PHE A 66 -9.69 -3.49 -7.62
CA PHE A 66 -10.12 -3.60 -9.03
C PHE A 66 -11.30 -4.56 -9.22
N LYS A 67 -11.53 -5.48 -8.29
CA LYS A 67 -12.70 -6.37 -8.27
C LYS A 67 -13.80 -5.90 -7.30
N TRP A 68 -13.73 -4.66 -6.83
CA TRP A 68 -14.71 -4.06 -5.90
C TRP A 68 -14.83 -4.77 -4.56
N LYS A 69 -13.80 -5.49 -4.11
CA LYS A 69 -13.85 -6.17 -2.81
C LYS A 69 -13.51 -5.22 -1.66
N LYS A 70 -14.46 -5.03 -0.74
CA LYS A 70 -14.35 -4.09 0.39
C LYS A 70 -13.26 -4.50 1.37
N TRP A 71 -13.09 -5.80 1.59
CA TRP A 71 -12.06 -6.33 2.49
C TRP A 71 -10.65 -5.88 2.09
N ALA A 72 -10.40 -5.67 0.79
CA ALA A 72 -9.10 -5.24 0.30
C ALA A 72 -8.73 -3.82 0.74
N PHE A 73 -9.71 -2.92 0.92
CA PHE A 73 -9.44 -1.60 1.52
C PHE A 73 -9.01 -1.75 2.98
N PHE A 74 -9.69 -2.57 3.76
CA PHE A 74 -9.32 -2.81 5.16
C PHE A 74 -7.96 -3.49 5.28
N ALA A 75 -7.63 -4.42 4.37
CA ALA A 75 -6.31 -5.04 4.31
C ALA A 75 -5.20 -4.01 4.03
N PHE A 76 -5.46 -3.04 3.14
CA PHE A 76 -4.58 -1.89 2.91
C PHE A 76 -4.40 -1.01 4.16
N CYS A 77 -5.47 -0.76 4.91
CA CYS A 77 -5.36 -0.02 6.17
C CYS A 77 -4.49 -0.77 7.19
N THR A 78 -4.68 -2.08 7.31
CA THR A 78 -3.88 -2.92 8.22
C THR A 78 -2.41 -2.94 7.82
N SER A 79 -2.09 -3.11 6.53
CA SER A 79 -0.70 -3.07 6.07
C SER A 79 -0.05 -1.71 6.32
N ALA A 80 -0.79 -0.62 6.12
CA ALA A 80 -0.31 0.74 6.40
C ALA A 80 -0.02 0.96 7.89
N VAL A 81 -0.85 0.42 8.80
CA VAL A 81 -0.60 0.47 10.25
C VAL A 81 0.65 -0.34 10.62
N ILE A 82 0.82 -1.54 10.05
CA ILE A 82 2.01 -2.37 10.29
C ILE A 82 3.28 -1.62 9.81
N ILE A 83 3.26 -1.08 8.59
CA ILE A 83 4.36 -0.30 8.02
C ILE A 83 4.67 0.93 8.88
N PHE A 84 3.65 1.63 9.38
CA PHE A 84 3.83 2.76 10.28
C PHE A 84 4.55 2.36 11.57
N ILE A 85 4.12 1.27 12.22
CA ILE A 85 4.76 0.75 13.43
C ILE A 85 6.22 0.36 13.15
N MET A 86 6.45 -0.33 12.03
CA MET A 86 7.80 -0.72 11.61
C MET A 86 8.69 0.51 11.39
N ASN A 87 8.20 1.53 10.70
CA ASN A 87 8.94 2.77 10.45
C ASN A 87 9.35 3.45 11.77
N VAL A 88 8.43 3.59 12.72
CA VAL A 88 8.74 4.17 14.04
C VAL A 88 9.73 3.30 14.81
N SER A 89 9.60 1.97 14.73
CA SER A 89 10.48 1.04 15.45
C SER A 89 11.93 1.05 14.96
N ILE A 90 12.17 1.37 13.68
CA ILE A 90 13.51 1.51 13.11
C ILE A 90 14.09 2.92 13.25
N GLY A 91 13.39 3.81 13.96
CA GLY A 91 13.88 5.16 14.28
C GLY A 91 13.61 6.21 13.20
N LEU A 92 12.74 5.94 12.21
CA LEU A 92 12.30 6.98 11.27
C LEU A 92 11.49 8.05 12.00
N SER A 93 11.60 9.29 11.54
CA SER A 93 10.83 10.39 12.11
C SER A 93 9.33 10.15 11.96
N ILE A 94 8.55 10.61 12.93
CA ILE A 94 7.09 10.46 12.91
C ILE A 94 6.47 11.06 11.64
N PHE A 95 7.02 12.17 11.14
CA PHE A 95 6.56 12.83 9.91
C PHE A 95 6.77 11.94 8.68
N THR A 96 7.92 11.27 8.58
CA THR A 96 8.17 10.31 7.49
C THR A 96 7.27 9.09 7.58
N ALA A 97 7.01 8.58 8.78
CA ALA A 97 6.10 7.46 8.98
C ALA A 97 4.64 7.82 8.61
N LEU A 98 4.19 9.03 8.94
CA LEU A 98 2.86 9.55 8.60
C LEU A 98 2.67 9.76 7.09
N PHE A 99 3.74 10.07 6.36
CA PHE A 99 3.66 10.28 4.91
C PHE A 99 3.12 9.05 4.17
N GLY A 100 3.48 7.84 4.63
CA GLY A 100 2.97 6.58 4.07
C GLY A 100 1.45 6.42 4.20
N LEU A 101 0.82 7.06 5.20
CA LEU A 101 -0.62 7.00 5.43
C LEU A 101 -1.41 7.89 4.45
N ILE A 102 -0.76 8.89 3.83
CA ILE A 102 -1.42 9.80 2.88
C ILE A 102 -2.02 9.02 1.71
N GLY A 103 -1.33 7.97 1.24
CA GLY A 103 -1.83 7.13 0.16
C GLY A 103 -3.17 6.44 0.50
N ILE A 104 -3.35 6.02 1.75
CA ILE A 104 -4.60 5.42 2.24
C ILE A 104 -5.71 6.46 2.34
N VAL A 105 -5.39 7.67 2.81
CA VAL A 105 -6.36 8.78 2.89
C VAL A 105 -6.87 9.14 1.50
N ILE A 106 -5.98 9.28 0.53
CA ILE A 106 -6.35 9.55 -0.87
C ILE A 106 -7.22 8.43 -1.42
N LEU A 107 -6.83 7.17 -1.21
CA LEU A 107 -7.63 6.01 -1.63
C LEU A 107 -9.04 6.07 -1.04
N TYR A 108 -9.17 6.33 0.26
CA TYR A 108 -10.46 6.45 0.93
C TYR A 108 -11.32 7.56 0.32
N LEU A 109 -10.75 8.75 0.08
CA LEU A 109 -11.47 9.88 -0.49
C LEU A 109 -12.00 9.58 -1.91
N ILE A 110 -11.20 8.90 -2.73
CA ILE A 110 -11.61 8.49 -4.08
C ILE A 110 -12.68 7.38 -4.03
N LEU A 111 -12.60 6.50 -3.04
CA LEU A 111 -13.49 5.36 -2.88
C LEU A 111 -14.82 5.73 -2.19
N LYS A 112 -14.83 6.74 -1.31
CA LYS A 112 -15.97 7.17 -0.50
C LYS A 112 -17.27 7.37 -1.31
N PRO A 113 -17.28 8.05 -2.48
CA PRO A 113 -18.49 8.21 -3.29
C PRO A 113 -19.03 6.89 -3.86
N LYS A 114 -18.16 5.87 -3.97
CA LYS A 114 -18.46 4.55 -4.56
C LYS A 114 -18.48 3.45 -3.52
N TRP A 115 -18.46 3.79 -2.23
CA TRP A 115 -18.33 2.83 -1.14
C TRP A 115 -19.45 1.78 -1.13
N ASN A 116 -20.68 2.22 -1.47
CA ASN A 116 -21.86 1.35 -1.57
C ASN A 116 -21.80 0.36 -2.75
N LEU A 117 -20.82 0.49 -3.66
CA LEU A 117 -20.61 -0.45 -4.78
C LEU A 117 -19.63 -1.57 -4.43
N LEU A 118 -18.94 -1.46 -3.29
CA LEU A 118 -18.02 -2.47 -2.80
C LEU A 118 -18.80 -3.66 -2.21
N GLU A 119 -18.35 -4.86 -2.57
CA GLU A 119 -18.84 -6.14 -2.07
C GLU A 119 -18.01 -6.63 -0.88
#